data_AF-A0A371H696-F1
#
_entry.id   AF-A0A371H696-F1
#
_cell.length_a   1.000
_cell.length_b   1.000
_cell.length_c   1.000
_cell.angle_alpha   90.00
_cell.angle_beta   90.00
_cell.angle_gamma   90.00
#
_symmetry.space_group_name_H-M   'P 1'
#
loop_
_entity.id
_entity.type
_entity.pdbx_description
1 polymer ?
#
loop_
_entity_poly.entity_id
_entity_poly.type
_entity_poly.pdbx_seq_one_letter_code
_entity_poly.pdbx_strand_id
1 'polypeptide(L)'
;WPSVILTCVCLTTLVQKQSCKVIPFSNNIQRCDCNMQMKFVVKKAWSSGGRVGAVEIGSCLGPIETPALLLSTRKGLPHFISPDLLTSLPSPDSHLLQISPLHFLEGLASTTISKIGGLHQMLGLHQYGIVAVARDSIQCLPESKGATKLGASFETPCGRLLIKPKDYVEMISCMRPNIWVTLADEVPAWVSDKRNKTSVDRTVRWLDDCLALNPVVGSIFGAIVGGPNLDERKRCAEEVAKRNISGYWIGGFGLGEGIDERPALLSAIISIAAGAAAGRDGGDVASQIEVAAERRSGAAAIAPNRGGVAATLFL
;
A
#
# COMPACT_ATOMS: atom_id res chain seq x y z
N TRP A 1 -2.46 -43.80 -11.97
CA TRP A 1 -3.52 -44.78 -12.27
C TRP A 1 -3.63 -45.70 -11.08
N PRO A 2 -4.82 -45.99 -10.54
CA PRO A 2 -6.16 -45.85 -11.13
C PRO A 2 -6.80 -44.48 -10.76
N SER A 3 -7.55 -43.76 -11.59
CA SER A 3 -8.75 -44.06 -12.39
C SER A 3 -10.04 -44.05 -11.57
N VAL A 4 -10.62 -42.86 -11.42
CA VAL A 4 -12.06 -42.68 -11.23
C VAL A 4 -12.54 -41.76 -12.36
N ILE A 5 -13.40 -42.34 -13.19
CA ILE A 5 -14.13 -41.74 -14.29
C ILE A 5 -15.46 -41.25 -13.71
N LEU A 6 -15.80 -39.98 -13.90
CA LEU A 6 -17.19 -39.59 -14.14
C LEU A 6 -17.24 -38.38 -15.08
N THR A 7 -18.07 -38.54 -16.09
CA THR A 7 -18.18 -37.77 -17.33
C THR A 7 -19.43 -36.89 -17.28
N CYS A 8 -19.52 -35.96 -18.24
CA CYS A 8 -20.71 -35.25 -18.75
C CYS A 8 -21.07 -33.91 -18.05
N VAL A 9 -21.35 -32.79 -18.74
CA VAL A 9 -21.89 -32.61 -20.10
C VAL A 9 -21.27 -31.38 -20.80
N CYS A 10 -21.06 -31.57 -22.10
CA CYS A 10 -20.61 -30.63 -23.12
C CYS A 10 -21.73 -29.64 -23.53
N LEU A 11 -21.42 -28.38 -23.83
CA LEU A 11 -22.14 -27.64 -24.85
C LEU A 11 -21.18 -26.74 -25.64
N THR A 12 -20.82 -27.22 -26.82
CA THR A 12 -20.13 -26.50 -27.90
C THR A 12 -21.14 -26.04 -28.94
N THR A 13 -21.09 -24.77 -29.30
CA THR A 13 -21.34 -24.18 -30.64
C THR A 13 -21.02 -22.68 -30.48
N LEU A 14 -20.34 -21.94 -31.35
CA LEU A 14 -20.15 -22.04 -32.79
C LEU A 14 -18.90 -21.24 -33.19
N VAL A 15 -18.15 -21.77 -34.15
CA VAL A 15 -16.99 -21.14 -34.79
C VAL A 15 -17.44 -19.98 -35.67
N GLN A 16 -16.77 -18.83 -35.55
CA GLN A 16 -16.62 -17.91 -36.68
C GLN A 16 -15.16 -17.47 -36.80
N LYS A 17 -14.49 -18.00 -37.83
CA LYS A 17 -13.20 -17.55 -38.33
C LYS A 17 -13.32 -16.09 -38.76
N GLN A 18 -12.49 -15.22 -38.19
CA GLN A 18 -12.05 -14.02 -38.88
C GLN A 18 -10.52 -13.94 -38.82
N SER A 19 -9.93 -13.87 -40.01
CA SER A 19 -8.50 -13.72 -40.23
C SER A 19 -8.01 -12.39 -39.66
N CYS A 20 -7.17 -12.42 -38.62
CA CYS A 20 -6.41 -11.25 -38.21
C CYS A 20 -5.06 -11.23 -38.93
N LYS A 21 -4.91 -10.24 -39.81
CA LYS A 21 -3.65 -9.87 -40.47
C LYS A 21 -2.57 -9.60 -39.43
N VAL A 22 -1.37 -10.11 -39.68
CA VAL A 22 -0.13 -9.66 -39.04
C VAL A 22 0.10 -8.21 -39.47
N ILE A 23 0.08 -7.27 -38.51
CA ILE A 23 0.46 -5.87 -38.72
C ILE A 23 1.82 -5.68 -38.04
N PRO A 24 2.82 -5.06 -38.69
CA PRO A 24 4.18 -4.99 -38.15
C PRO A 24 4.25 -4.06 -36.94
N PHE A 25 5.09 -4.45 -35.99
CA PHE A 25 5.46 -3.69 -34.80
C PHE A 25 6.08 -2.33 -35.21
N SER A 26 5.35 -1.24 -34.98
CA SER A 26 5.88 0.12 -35.07
C SER A 26 6.34 0.55 -33.68
N ASN A 27 7.63 0.86 -33.57
CA ASN A 27 8.23 1.50 -32.39
C ASN A 27 7.57 2.86 -32.15
N ASN A 28 6.58 2.91 -31.29
CA ASN A 28 6.15 4.14 -30.64
C ASN A 28 6.16 3.90 -29.14
N ILE A 29 7.23 4.36 -28.50
CA ILE A 29 7.29 4.57 -27.06
C ILE A 29 6.27 5.68 -26.78
N GLN A 30 5.02 5.31 -26.53
CA GLN A 30 4.05 6.20 -25.93
C GLN A 30 4.59 6.55 -24.54
N ARG A 31 4.98 7.82 -24.37
CA ARG A 31 5.09 8.44 -23.06
C ARG A 31 3.78 8.17 -22.34
N CYS A 32 3.83 7.29 -21.34
CA CYS A 32 2.70 7.09 -20.44
C CYS A 32 2.61 8.35 -19.59
N ASP A 33 1.71 9.25 -19.95
CA ASP A 33 1.36 10.39 -19.11
C ASP A 33 0.90 9.84 -17.76
N CYS A 34 1.62 10.19 -16.70
CA CYS A 34 1.47 9.67 -15.34
C CYS A 34 0.18 10.14 -14.64
N ASN A 35 -0.79 10.67 -15.39
CA ASN A 35 -1.96 11.36 -14.86
C ASN A 35 -3.22 10.49 -14.90
N MET A 36 -3.07 9.19 -14.65
CA MET A 36 -4.21 8.30 -14.44
C MET A 36 -4.43 8.19 -12.93
N GLN A 37 -5.51 8.80 -12.44
CA GLN A 37 -5.95 8.67 -11.05
C GLN A 37 -6.31 7.21 -10.75
N MET A 38 -6.00 6.72 -9.55
CA MET A 38 -6.42 5.40 -9.09
C MET A 38 -7.95 5.28 -9.16
N LYS A 39 -8.44 4.11 -9.60
CA LYS A 39 -9.86 3.78 -9.54
C LYS A 39 -10.07 2.37 -8.97
N PHE A 40 -10.71 2.30 -7.82
CA PHE A 40 -11.22 1.09 -7.20
C PHE A 40 -12.74 0.93 -7.37
N VAL A 41 -13.13 -0.30 -7.72
CA VAL A 41 -14.52 -0.71 -7.91
C VAL A 41 -14.81 -1.87 -6.98
N VAL A 42 -15.84 -1.71 -6.14
CA VAL A 42 -16.36 -2.81 -5.32
C VAL A 42 -17.25 -3.69 -6.20
N LYS A 43 -16.87 -4.95 -6.39
CA LYS A 43 -17.65 -5.93 -7.17
C LYS A 43 -18.67 -6.64 -6.29
N LYS A 44 -18.29 -6.95 -5.05
CA LYS A 44 -19.15 -7.63 -4.09
C LYS A 44 -18.79 -7.25 -2.65
N ALA A 45 -19.81 -7.09 -1.83
CA ALA A 45 -19.68 -6.87 -0.39
C ALA A 45 -20.53 -7.90 0.37
N TRP A 46 -20.06 -8.31 1.54
CA TRP A 46 -20.75 -9.23 2.44
C TRP A 46 -21.17 -8.52 3.72
N SER A 47 -22.23 -9.02 4.36
CA SER A 47 -22.71 -8.52 5.67
C SER A 47 -21.66 -8.67 6.78
N SER A 48 -20.70 -9.59 6.63
CA SER A 48 -19.57 -9.77 7.53
C SER A 48 -18.47 -8.72 7.39
N GLY A 49 -18.61 -7.75 6.47
CA GLY A 49 -17.64 -6.67 6.24
C GLY A 49 -16.58 -6.97 5.17
N GLY A 50 -16.51 -8.22 4.67
CA GLY A 50 -15.64 -8.58 3.55
C GLY A 50 -16.05 -7.89 2.25
N ARG A 51 -15.06 -7.50 1.44
CA ARG A 51 -15.25 -6.88 0.13
C ARG A 51 -14.33 -7.54 -0.88
N VAL A 52 -14.82 -7.64 -2.10
CA VAL A 52 -14.05 -8.03 -3.28
C VAL A 52 -14.21 -6.92 -4.30
N GLY A 53 -13.10 -6.46 -4.83
CA GLY A 53 -13.06 -5.35 -5.78
C GLY A 53 -11.93 -5.48 -6.77
N ALA A 54 -11.70 -4.40 -7.50
CA ALA A 54 -10.62 -4.29 -8.46
C ALA A 54 -10.07 -2.86 -8.46
N VAL A 55 -8.75 -2.70 -8.45
CA VAL A 55 -8.05 -1.42 -8.42
C VAL A 55 -7.32 -1.25 -9.74
N GLU A 56 -7.63 -0.18 -10.46
CA GLU A 56 -6.92 0.26 -11.65
C GLU A 56 -5.86 1.28 -11.24
N ILE A 57 -4.61 0.96 -11.56
CA ILE A 57 -3.43 1.78 -11.29
C ILE A 57 -2.68 1.95 -12.61
N GLY A 58 -2.33 3.19 -12.98
CA GLY A 58 -1.82 3.52 -14.31
C GLY A 58 -0.55 2.81 -14.78
N SER A 59 0.25 2.20 -13.88
CA SER A 59 1.44 1.42 -14.26
C SER A 59 1.16 -0.07 -14.49
N CYS A 60 0.00 -0.58 -14.06
CA CYS A 60 -0.31 -2.01 -14.16
C CYS A 60 -0.98 -2.33 -15.50
N LEU A 61 -0.71 -3.52 -16.04
CA LEU A 61 -1.29 -3.97 -17.32
C LEU A 61 -2.80 -4.25 -17.26
N GLY A 62 -3.38 -4.24 -16.07
CA GLY A 62 -4.80 -4.50 -15.85
C GLY A 62 -5.23 -4.22 -14.41
N PRO A 63 -6.52 -4.37 -14.10
CA PRO A 63 -7.03 -4.20 -12.76
C PRO A 63 -6.43 -5.24 -11.80
N ILE A 64 -6.09 -4.79 -10.59
CA ILE A 64 -5.62 -5.65 -9.50
C ILE A 64 -6.83 -6.04 -8.67
N GLU A 65 -7.16 -7.33 -8.65
CA GLU A 65 -8.26 -7.86 -7.84
C GLU A 65 -7.96 -7.71 -6.35
N THR A 66 -8.92 -7.20 -5.56
CA THR A 66 -8.81 -7.15 -4.09
C THR A 66 -9.70 -8.22 -3.44
N PRO A 67 -9.27 -8.83 -2.32
CA PRO A 67 -8.05 -8.54 -1.56
C PRO A 67 -6.76 -8.94 -2.30
N ALA A 68 -5.75 -8.08 -2.29
CA ALA A 68 -4.47 -8.30 -2.94
C ALA A 68 -3.32 -8.37 -1.92
N LEU A 69 -2.33 -9.18 -2.22
CA LEU A 69 -1.10 -9.25 -1.42
C LEU A 69 -0.13 -8.13 -1.84
N LEU A 70 0.36 -7.38 -0.85
CA LEU A 70 1.40 -6.39 -1.03
C LEU A 70 2.75 -6.97 -0.60
N LEU A 71 3.65 -7.19 -1.59
CA LEU A 71 4.96 -7.79 -1.36
C LEU A 71 5.94 -6.77 -0.77
N SER A 72 6.46 -7.02 0.42
CA SER A 72 7.49 -6.18 1.02
C SER A 72 8.83 -6.32 0.30
N THR A 73 9.47 -5.20 0.02
CA THR A 73 10.77 -5.15 -0.66
C THR A 73 11.83 -4.46 0.19
N ARG A 74 13.11 -4.71 -0.14
CA ARG A 74 14.23 -3.91 0.34
C ARG A 74 14.92 -3.27 -0.84
N LYS A 75 15.04 -1.94 -0.84
CA LYS A 75 15.58 -1.18 -1.99
C LYS A 75 14.86 -1.50 -3.32
N GLY A 76 13.58 -1.84 -3.25
CA GLY A 76 12.70 -2.03 -4.41
C GLY A 76 12.57 -3.46 -4.95
N LEU A 77 13.30 -4.43 -4.40
CA LEU A 77 13.14 -5.85 -4.78
C LEU A 77 12.72 -6.73 -3.59
N PRO A 78 11.81 -7.70 -3.78
CA PRO A 78 11.50 -8.69 -2.76
C PRO A 78 12.73 -9.47 -2.35
N HIS A 79 12.82 -9.81 -1.07
CA HIS A 79 13.97 -10.55 -0.56
C HIS A 79 14.00 -11.96 -1.14
N PHE A 80 15.17 -12.39 -1.65
CA PHE A 80 15.40 -13.72 -2.24
C PHE A 80 14.63 -14.04 -3.52
N ILE A 81 14.03 -13.06 -4.20
CA ILE A 81 13.37 -13.26 -5.50
C ILE A 81 14.01 -12.32 -6.53
N SER A 82 14.53 -12.87 -7.61
CA SER A 82 15.06 -12.06 -8.72
C SER A 82 13.92 -11.42 -9.51
N PRO A 83 14.14 -10.26 -10.16
CA PRO A 83 13.11 -9.61 -10.98
C PRO A 83 12.47 -10.54 -12.03
N ASP A 84 13.28 -11.39 -12.66
CA ASP A 84 12.82 -12.34 -13.69
C ASP A 84 11.86 -13.40 -13.15
N LEU A 85 11.92 -13.70 -11.85
CA LEU A 85 11.03 -14.65 -11.20
C LEU A 85 9.73 -14.00 -10.70
N LEU A 86 9.61 -12.67 -10.66
CA LEU A 86 8.40 -12.01 -10.18
C LEU A 86 7.17 -12.36 -11.05
N THR A 87 7.37 -12.52 -12.36
CA THR A 87 6.31 -12.92 -13.30
C THR A 87 5.87 -14.37 -13.12
N SER A 88 6.68 -15.20 -12.46
CA SER A 88 6.36 -16.60 -12.15
C SER A 88 5.55 -16.76 -10.86
N LEU A 89 5.43 -15.69 -10.06
CA LEU A 89 4.62 -15.71 -8.85
C LEU A 89 3.13 -15.81 -9.19
N PRO A 90 2.34 -16.50 -8.35
CA PRO A 90 0.92 -16.69 -8.61
C PRO A 90 0.18 -15.36 -8.72
N SER A 91 -0.67 -15.26 -9.75
CA SER A 91 -1.64 -14.17 -9.93
C SER A 91 -2.92 -14.48 -9.14
N PRO A 92 -3.59 -13.48 -8.53
CA PRO A 92 -3.39 -12.03 -8.62
C PRO A 92 -2.42 -11.41 -7.60
N ASP A 93 -1.86 -12.21 -6.68
CA ASP A 93 -1.19 -11.75 -5.46
C ASP A 93 0.24 -11.17 -5.63
N SER A 94 0.73 -10.97 -6.85
CA SER A 94 2.15 -10.61 -7.06
C SER A 94 2.39 -9.23 -7.68
N HIS A 95 1.34 -8.47 -7.99
CA HIS A 95 1.47 -7.23 -8.79
C HIS A 95 1.69 -5.96 -7.98
N LEU A 96 1.60 -6.00 -6.65
CA LEU A 96 1.83 -4.85 -5.77
C LEU A 96 3.10 -5.01 -4.93
N LEU A 97 3.93 -3.97 -4.92
CA LEU A 97 5.21 -3.93 -4.20
C LEU A 97 5.21 -2.79 -3.20
N GLN A 98 5.47 -3.11 -1.93
CA GLN A 98 5.73 -2.12 -0.90
C GLN A 98 7.21 -1.76 -0.89
N ILE A 99 7.49 -0.47 -0.93
CA ILE A 99 8.84 0.08 -0.87
C ILE A 99 8.91 1.10 0.27
N SER A 100 9.97 1.03 1.09
CA SER A 100 10.30 2.15 1.98
C SER A 100 11.19 3.15 1.25
N PRO A 101 10.77 4.43 1.11
CA PRO A 101 11.63 5.48 0.58
C PRO A 101 12.95 5.61 1.36
N LEU A 102 12.95 5.25 2.64
CA LEU A 102 14.11 5.38 3.51
C LEU A 102 15.26 4.46 3.11
N HIS A 103 14.99 3.34 2.43
CA HIS A 103 16.01 2.41 1.94
C HIS A 103 16.98 3.03 0.92
N PHE A 104 16.60 4.17 0.33
CA PHE A 104 17.39 4.85 -0.70
C PHE A 104 18.21 6.02 -0.17
N LEU A 105 18.00 6.44 1.08
CA LEU A 105 18.70 7.59 1.68
C LEU A 105 20.22 7.42 1.72
N GLU A 106 20.69 6.20 1.94
CA GLU A 106 22.11 5.86 2.08
C GLU A 106 22.77 5.46 0.75
N GLY A 107 22.00 5.42 -0.35
CA GLY A 107 22.45 4.92 -1.64
C GLY A 107 22.43 6.00 -2.70
N LEU A 108 21.34 6.01 -3.48
CA LEU A 108 21.19 6.91 -4.62
C LEU A 108 20.55 8.22 -4.14
N ALA A 109 21.16 9.34 -4.51
CA ALA A 109 20.53 10.63 -4.34
C ALA A 109 19.15 10.64 -5.02
N SER A 110 18.15 11.23 -4.37
CA SER A 110 16.79 11.39 -4.90
C SER A 110 16.78 12.07 -6.28
N THR A 111 17.70 13.01 -6.51
CA THR A 111 17.90 13.65 -7.81
C THR A 111 18.32 12.67 -8.91
N THR A 112 19.10 11.64 -8.60
CA THR A 112 19.47 10.58 -9.54
C THR A 112 18.27 9.72 -9.89
N ILE A 113 17.47 9.32 -8.90
CA ILE A 113 16.22 8.55 -9.12
C ILE A 113 15.27 9.34 -10.03
N SER A 114 15.12 10.64 -9.77
CA SER A 114 14.28 11.53 -10.58
C SER A 114 14.77 11.61 -12.03
N LYS A 115 16.09 11.72 -12.26
CA LYS A 115 16.72 11.74 -13.59
C LYS A 115 16.55 10.42 -14.36
N ILE A 116 16.56 9.29 -13.67
CA ILE A 116 16.30 7.97 -14.28
C ILE A 116 14.84 7.85 -14.74
N GLY A 117 13.92 8.61 -14.13
CA GLY A 117 12.49 8.58 -14.44
C GLY A 117 11.61 8.08 -13.30
N GLY A 118 12.18 7.76 -12.14
CA GLY A 118 11.47 7.20 -10.98
C GLY A 118 11.75 5.71 -10.75
N LEU A 119 11.08 5.13 -9.76
CA LEU A 119 11.36 3.76 -9.29
C LEU A 119 11.02 2.69 -10.32
N HIS A 120 9.92 2.83 -11.06
CA HIS A 120 9.56 1.85 -12.10
C HIS A 120 10.68 1.65 -13.12
N GLN A 121 11.26 2.75 -13.60
CA GLN A 121 12.34 2.71 -14.59
C GLN A 121 13.67 2.28 -13.98
N MET A 122 13.96 2.71 -12.76
CA MET A 122 15.18 2.30 -12.06
C MET A 122 15.21 0.80 -11.75
N LEU A 123 14.06 0.20 -11.42
CA LEU A 123 13.95 -1.22 -11.06
C LEU A 123 13.64 -2.12 -12.26
N GLY A 124 13.27 -1.54 -13.41
CA GLY A 124 12.77 -2.31 -14.57
C GLY A 124 11.39 -2.94 -14.33
N LEU A 125 10.65 -2.47 -13.33
CA LEU A 125 9.36 -3.03 -12.90
C LEU A 125 8.19 -2.16 -13.39
N HIS A 126 8.09 -2.04 -14.71
CA HIS A 126 7.10 -1.16 -15.36
C HIS A 126 5.65 -1.61 -15.17
N GLN A 127 5.41 -2.90 -14.96
CA GLN A 127 4.07 -3.50 -14.92
C GLN A 127 3.53 -3.73 -13.50
N TYR A 128 4.30 -3.34 -12.48
CA TYR A 128 3.95 -3.52 -11.07
C TYR A 128 3.44 -2.21 -10.49
N GLY A 129 2.56 -2.30 -9.50
CA GLY A 129 2.17 -1.17 -8.67
C GLY A 129 3.17 -0.98 -7.54
N ILE A 130 3.67 0.24 -7.38
CA ILE A 130 4.58 0.62 -6.31
C ILE A 130 3.81 1.40 -5.25
N VAL A 131 3.81 0.88 -4.03
CA VAL A 131 3.23 1.49 -2.83
C VAL A 131 4.37 1.94 -1.92
N ALA A 132 4.57 3.25 -1.78
CA ALA A 132 5.61 3.82 -0.94
C ALA A 132 5.09 4.06 0.49
N VAL A 133 5.72 3.44 1.48
CA VAL A 133 5.35 3.55 2.89
C VAL A 133 6.61 3.85 3.69
N ALA A 134 6.61 4.87 4.55
CA ALA A 134 7.82 5.25 5.28
C ALA A 134 8.39 4.10 6.13
N ARG A 135 7.51 3.37 6.82
CA ARG A 135 7.84 2.21 7.65
C ARG A 135 8.55 1.11 6.85
N ASP A 136 9.61 0.54 7.42
CA ASP A 136 10.22 -0.68 6.91
C ASP A 136 9.43 -1.92 7.34
N SER A 137 8.73 -2.58 6.41
CA SER A 137 8.01 -3.83 6.71
C SER A 137 8.90 -5.06 6.92
N ILE A 138 10.20 -4.95 6.65
CA ILE A 138 11.18 -6.02 6.93
C ILE A 138 11.79 -5.82 8.33
N GLN A 139 12.01 -4.57 8.74
CA GLN A 139 12.56 -4.25 10.06
C GLN A 139 11.46 -3.83 11.04
N CYS A 140 11.05 -4.77 11.90
CA CYS A 140 10.02 -4.54 12.92
C CYS A 140 10.53 -3.82 14.19
N LEU A 141 11.59 -3.00 14.11
CA LEU A 141 12.08 -2.29 15.29
C LEU A 141 11.19 -1.07 15.57
N PRO A 142 10.92 -0.73 16.85
CA PRO A 142 10.12 0.43 17.17
C PRO A 142 10.86 1.72 16.80
N GLU A 143 10.56 2.27 15.63
CA GLU A 143 11.16 3.49 15.06
C GLU A 143 10.76 4.77 15.83
N SER A 144 9.82 4.69 16.77
CA SER A 144 9.22 5.88 17.42
C SER A 144 10.13 6.71 18.34
N LYS A 145 11.36 6.26 18.62
CA LYS A 145 12.28 6.96 19.53
C LYS A 145 12.83 8.21 18.86
N GLY A 146 12.38 9.37 19.32
CA GLY A 146 12.92 10.67 18.87
C GLY A 146 12.05 11.40 17.85
N ALA A 147 10.86 10.89 17.52
CA ALA A 147 9.89 11.65 16.74
C ALA A 147 9.57 12.97 17.47
N THR A 148 9.61 14.08 16.72
CA THR A 148 9.38 15.42 17.25
C THR A 148 8.16 16.06 16.59
N LYS A 149 7.82 17.30 16.94
CA LYS A 149 6.79 18.05 16.20
C LYS A 149 7.19 18.31 14.73
N LEU A 150 8.49 18.33 14.43
CA LEU A 150 9.02 18.72 13.13
C LEU A 150 9.07 17.58 12.12
N GLY A 151 9.10 16.33 12.58
CA GLY A 151 9.27 15.19 11.69
C GLY A 151 9.31 13.85 12.40
N ALA A 152 9.16 12.81 11.60
CA ALA A 152 9.28 11.42 12.01
C ALA A 152 10.75 11.06 12.15
N SER A 153 11.07 10.21 13.12
CA SER A 153 12.43 9.74 13.35
C SER A 153 12.51 8.29 12.91
N PHE A 154 13.59 7.95 12.21
CA PHE A 154 13.82 6.61 11.71
C PHE A 154 15.24 6.18 12.09
N GLU A 155 15.39 4.91 12.47
CA GLU A 155 16.70 4.31 12.71
C GLU A 155 17.18 3.71 11.39
N THR A 156 18.31 4.18 10.88
CA THR A 156 18.93 3.66 9.66
C THR A 156 20.29 3.03 10.01
N PRO A 157 20.88 2.20 9.13
CA PRO A 157 22.25 1.71 9.32
C PRO A 157 23.29 2.81 9.58
N CYS A 158 23.08 4.03 9.07
CA CYS A 158 23.90 5.21 9.33
C CYS A 158 23.52 6.02 10.59
N GLY A 159 22.58 5.52 11.39
CA GLY A 159 22.12 6.13 12.63
C GLY A 159 20.71 6.73 12.52
N ARG A 160 20.36 7.58 13.49
CA ARG A 160 19.01 8.13 13.58
C ARG A 160 18.84 9.35 12.67
N LEU A 161 17.84 9.30 11.79
CA LEU A 161 17.50 10.39 10.89
C LEU A 161 16.11 10.95 11.20
N LEU A 162 16.02 12.29 11.23
CA LEU A 162 14.76 13.00 11.34
C LEU A 162 14.29 13.42 9.94
N ILE A 163 13.15 12.91 9.50
CA ILE A 163 12.54 13.21 8.21
C ILE A 163 11.34 14.14 8.41
N LYS A 164 11.39 15.32 7.80
CA LYS A 164 10.27 16.27 7.80
C LYS A 164 9.28 15.93 6.68
N PRO A 165 8.00 16.33 6.79
CA PRO A 165 7.01 16.16 5.72
C PRO A 165 7.49 16.66 4.35
N LYS A 166 8.16 17.82 4.32
CA LYS A 166 8.75 18.39 3.10
C LYS A 166 9.78 17.46 2.45
N ASP A 167 10.74 16.98 3.24
CA ASP A 167 11.82 16.11 2.75
C ASP A 167 11.23 14.78 2.24
N TYR A 168 10.23 14.26 2.94
CA TYR A 168 9.52 13.05 2.53
C TYR A 168 8.77 13.22 1.20
N VAL A 169 8.01 14.30 1.04
CA VAL A 169 7.27 14.59 -0.21
C VAL A 169 8.23 14.80 -1.39
N GLU A 170 9.41 15.39 -1.16
CA GLU A 170 10.46 15.50 -2.19
C GLU A 170 10.98 14.12 -2.61
N MET A 171 11.22 13.21 -1.67
CA MET A 171 11.62 11.83 -1.98
C MET A 171 10.53 11.12 -2.79
N ILE A 172 9.27 11.21 -2.36
CA ILE A 172 8.12 10.62 -3.07
C ILE A 172 8.01 11.18 -4.50
N SER A 173 8.19 12.49 -4.67
CA SER A 173 8.16 13.17 -5.97
C SER A 173 9.27 12.69 -6.92
N CYS A 174 10.46 12.42 -6.39
CA CYS A 174 11.55 11.84 -7.18
C CYS A 174 11.29 10.38 -7.54
N MET A 175 10.70 9.61 -6.63
CA MET A 175 10.43 8.19 -6.78
C MET A 175 9.24 7.89 -7.69
N ARG A 176 8.24 8.78 -7.74
CA ARG A 176 7.00 8.65 -8.52
C ARG A 176 6.28 7.30 -8.30
N PRO A 177 5.98 6.91 -7.05
CA PRO A 177 5.20 5.70 -6.79
C PRO A 177 3.75 5.87 -7.25
N ASN A 178 3.02 4.77 -7.40
CA ASN A 178 1.61 4.80 -7.73
C ASN A 178 0.74 5.20 -6.54
N ILE A 179 1.11 4.73 -5.36
CA ILE A 179 0.44 5.01 -4.10
C ILE A 179 1.53 5.37 -3.09
N TRP A 180 1.26 6.34 -2.23
CA TRP A 180 2.15 6.60 -1.12
C TRP A 180 1.37 7.00 0.12
N VAL A 181 1.92 6.60 1.26
CA VAL A 181 1.30 6.79 2.57
C VAL A 181 1.98 7.97 3.26
N THR A 182 1.19 8.88 3.82
CA THR A 182 1.74 10.03 4.55
C THR A 182 2.53 9.59 5.79
N LEU A 183 3.51 10.41 6.19
CA LEU A 183 4.28 10.15 7.41
C LEU A 183 3.37 9.95 8.62
N ALA A 184 3.72 8.98 9.46
CA ALA A 184 2.99 8.64 10.67
C ALA A 184 3.96 8.42 11.84
N ASP A 185 3.52 8.82 13.04
CA ASP A 185 4.23 8.50 14.29
C ASP A 185 3.63 7.19 14.82
N GLU A 186 4.19 6.05 14.40
CA GLU A 186 3.77 4.73 14.89
C GLU A 186 4.46 4.40 16.21
N VAL A 187 3.68 4.14 17.27
CA VAL A 187 4.21 3.86 18.61
C VAL A 187 3.91 2.44 19.09
N PRO A 188 4.79 1.85 19.92
CA PRO A 188 4.53 0.58 20.57
C PRO A 188 3.34 0.57 21.51
N ALA A 189 2.78 -0.61 21.76
CA ALA A 189 1.61 -0.78 22.61
C ALA A 189 1.84 -0.38 24.08
N TRP A 190 3.08 -0.42 24.57
CA TRP A 190 3.45 -0.11 25.96
C TRP A 190 3.75 1.37 26.22
N VAL A 191 3.53 2.28 25.27
CA VAL A 191 3.67 3.72 25.53
C VAL A 191 2.51 4.24 26.37
N SER A 192 2.71 5.36 27.07
CA SER A 192 1.61 6.00 27.81
C SER A 192 0.52 6.54 26.88
N ASP A 193 -0.71 6.61 27.37
CA ASP A 193 -1.84 7.19 26.61
C ASP A 193 -1.53 8.60 26.12
N LYS A 194 -0.83 9.41 26.94
CA LYS A 194 -0.37 10.75 26.55
C LYS A 194 0.57 10.71 25.33
N ARG A 195 1.49 9.75 25.28
CA ARG A 195 2.41 9.59 24.13
C ARG A 195 1.68 9.08 22.89
N ASN A 196 0.70 8.19 23.06
CA ASN A 196 -0.13 7.69 21.96
C ASN A 196 -1.00 8.80 21.35
N LYS A 197 -1.66 9.60 22.20
CA LYS A 197 -2.43 10.78 21.77
C LYS A 197 -1.57 11.78 20.99
N THR A 198 -0.35 12.04 21.49
CA THR A 198 0.63 12.90 20.81
C THR A 198 1.02 12.33 19.43
N SER A 199 1.10 11.00 19.32
CA SER A 199 1.38 10.30 18.07
C SER A 199 0.32 10.56 17.02
N VAL A 200 -0.95 10.39 17.40
CA VAL A 200 -2.10 10.67 16.53
C VAL A 200 -2.12 12.14 16.11
N ASP A 201 -1.88 13.07 17.05
CA ASP A 201 -1.86 14.51 16.74
C ASP A 201 -0.76 14.86 15.71
N ARG A 202 0.41 14.22 15.80
CA ARG A 202 1.51 14.39 14.85
C ARG A 202 1.18 13.80 13.49
N THR A 203 0.64 12.59 13.43
CA THR A 203 0.26 11.92 12.18
C THR A 203 -0.76 12.77 11.40
N VAL A 204 -1.81 13.28 12.06
CA VAL A 204 -2.81 14.14 11.40
C VAL A 204 -2.17 15.45 10.92
N ARG A 205 -1.31 16.06 11.74
CA ARG A 205 -0.59 17.28 11.34
C ARG A 205 0.33 17.04 10.13
N TRP A 206 1.07 15.94 10.11
CA TRP A 206 1.98 15.64 9.00
C TRP A 206 1.22 15.28 7.72
N LEU A 207 0.03 14.68 7.82
CA LEU A 207 -0.88 14.55 6.69
C LEU A 207 -1.23 15.94 6.12
N ASP A 208 -1.64 16.88 6.96
CA ASP A 208 -1.96 18.25 6.52
C ASP A 208 -0.74 18.94 5.88
N ASP A 209 0.45 18.82 6.50
CA ASP A 209 1.70 19.36 5.97
C ASP A 209 2.07 18.72 4.61
N CYS A 210 1.81 17.43 4.41
CA CYS A 210 2.06 16.74 3.14
C CYS A 210 1.08 17.20 2.05
N LEU A 211 -0.21 17.35 2.37
CA LEU A 211 -1.23 17.80 1.43
C LEU A 211 -1.02 19.26 1.00
N ALA A 212 -0.56 20.11 1.92
CA ALA A 212 -0.26 21.51 1.62
C ALA A 212 0.85 21.70 0.58
N LEU A 213 1.72 20.69 0.39
CA LEU A 213 2.76 20.71 -0.63
C LEU A 213 2.25 20.35 -2.03
N ASN A 214 0.99 19.92 -2.15
CA ASN A 214 0.29 19.57 -3.39
C ASN A 214 1.13 18.70 -4.36
N PRO A 215 1.56 17.51 -3.93
CA PRO A 215 2.37 16.64 -4.77
C PRO A 215 1.56 16.15 -5.98
N VAL A 216 2.15 16.28 -7.17
CA VAL A 216 1.53 15.87 -8.45
C VAL A 216 1.91 14.42 -8.80
N VAL A 217 2.09 13.56 -7.79
CA VAL A 217 2.54 12.18 -7.96
C VAL A 217 1.73 11.20 -7.12
N GLY A 218 1.26 10.14 -7.77
CA GLY A 218 0.60 9.01 -7.11
C GLY A 218 -0.69 9.37 -6.37
N SER A 219 -1.33 8.34 -5.85
CA SER A 219 -2.51 8.45 -4.98
C SER A 219 -2.07 8.55 -3.51
N ILE A 220 -2.66 9.49 -2.77
CA ILE A 220 -2.26 9.81 -1.39
C ILE A 220 -3.11 9.00 -0.42
N PHE A 221 -2.45 8.23 0.44
CA PHE A 221 -3.11 7.44 1.48
C PHE A 221 -2.82 8.03 2.86
N GLY A 222 -3.88 8.29 3.62
CA GLY A 222 -3.78 8.81 4.98
C GLY A 222 -3.52 7.71 6.00
N ALA A 223 -2.45 7.82 6.76
CA ALA A 223 -2.12 6.85 7.79
C ALA A 223 -3.03 6.98 9.03
N ILE A 224 -3.59 5.86 9.48
CA ILE A 224 -4.38 5.74 10.69
C ILE A 224 -3.56 4.99 11.75
N VAL A 225 -3.23 5.70 12.83
CA VAL A 225 -2.51 5.18 13.99
C VAL A 225 -3.36 5.30 15.26
N GLY A 226 -2.80 4.95 16.42
CA GLY A 226 -3.53 4.98 17.71
C GLY A 226 -3.22 3.81 18.64
N GLY A 227 -2.23 2.98 18.30
CA GLY A 227 -1.80 1.85 19.13
C GLY A 227 -2.95 0.91 19.48
N PRO A 228 -2.98 0.35 20.71
CA PRO A 228 -4.06 -0.51 21.20
C PRO A 228 -5.28 0.29 21.73
N ASN A 229 -5.24 1.62 21.71
CA ASN A 229 -6.33 2.44 22.24
C ASN A 229 -7.41 2.64 21.17
N LEU A 230 -8.60 2.09 21.42
CA LEU A 230 -9.73 2.12 20.50
C LEU A 230 -10.20 3.54 20.19
N ASP A 231 -10.27 4.41 21.19
CA ASP A 231 -10.77 5.79 21.04
C ASP A 231 -9.78 6.62 20.22
N GLU A 232 -8.48 6.43 20.43
CA GLU A 232 -7.44 7.09 19.64
C GLU A 232 -7.42 6.59 18.18
N ARG A 233 -7.67 5.30 17.92
CA ARG A 233 -7.85 4.75 16.56
C ARG A 233 -9.04 5.41 15.85
N LYS A 234 -10.19 5.52 16.53
CA LYS A 234 -11.39 6.17 15.98
C LYS A 234 -11.13 7.65 15.70
N ARG A 235 -10.56 8.36 16.68
CA ARG A 235 -10.20 9.78 16.54
C ARG A 235 -9.27 10.02 15.36
N CYS A 236 -8.25 9.18 15.18
CA CYS A 236 -7.34 9.28 14.05
C CYS A 236 -8.07 9.04 12.72
N ALA A 237 -8.91 8.01 12.63
CA ALA A 237 -9.69 7.71 11.44
C ALA A 237 -10.65 8.86 11.06
N GLU A 238 -11.36 9.43 12.03
CA GLU A 238 -12.28 10.56 11.83
C GLU A 238 -11.54 11.81 11.37
N GLU A 239 -10.38 12.12 11.94
CA GLU A 239 -9.59 13.28 11.53
C GLU A 239 -9.03 13.12 10.12
N VAL A 240 -8.46 11.95 9.81
CA VAL A 240 -7.91 11.64 8.48
C VAL A 240 -9.03 11.66 7.42
N ALA A 241 -10.22 11.16 7.76
CA ALA A 241 -11.40 11.16 6.90
C ALA A 241 -11.93 12.55 6.51
N LYS A 242 -11.54 13.62 7.22
CA LYS A 242 -11.89 15.00 6.85
C LYS A 242 -11.05 15.54 5.68
N ARG A 243 -9.95 14.86 5.33
CA ARG A 243 -9.00 15.32 4.30
C ARG A 243 -9.31 14.72 2.93
N ASN A 244 -8.92 15.43 1.88
CA ASN A 244 -9.04 14.95 0.50
C ASN A 244 -7.87 14.01 0.16
N ILE A 245 -8.08 12.73 0.42
CA ILE A 245 -7.14 11.63 0.18
C ILE A 245 -7.81 10.54 -0.65
N SER A 246 -7.00 9.73 -1.35
CA SER A 246 -7.46 8.66 -2.23
C SER A 246 -7.82 7.37 -1.47
N GLY A 247 -7.19 7.14 -0.32
CA GLY A 247 -7.42 5.94 0.48
C GLY A 247 -6.84 6.07 1.89
N TYR A 248 -6.93 4.98 2.66
CA TYR A 248 -6.49 4.93 4.06
C TYR A 248 -5.42 3.86 4.25
N TRP A 249 -4.49 4.07 5.18
CA TRP A 249 -3.47 3.08 5.52
C TRP A 249 -3.54 2.77 7.00
N ILE A 250 -3.78 1.52 7.39
CA ILE A 250 -3.88 1.16 8.80
C ILE A 250 -2.52 0.71 9.32
N GLY A 251 -1.80 1.65 9.94
CA GLY A 251 -0.46 1.45 10.49
C GLY A 251 -0.45 1.03 11.96
N GLY A 252 0.75 0.81 12.51
CA GLY A 252 0.98 0.63 13.94
C GLY A 252 0.52 -0.71 14.53
N PHE A 253 0.34 -1.73 13.70
CA PHE A 253 0.16 -3.11 14.15
C PHE A 253 1.50 -3.86 14.14
N GLY A 254 1.61 -4.91 14.95
CA GLY A 254 2.83 -5.68 15.18
C GLY A 254 3.82 -5.01 16.13
N LEU A 255 3.39 -4.00 16.89
CA LEU A 255 4.24 -3.21 17.80
C LEU A 255 3.94 -3.52 19.29
N GLY A 256 3.49 -4.75 19.57
CA GLY A 256 3.30 -5.27 20.93
C GLY A 256 1.84 -5.46 21.34
N GLU A 257 0.88 -5.18 20.46
CA GLU A 257 -0.53 -5.46 20.72
C GLU A 257 -0.85 -6.96 20.65
N GLY A 258 -1.88 -7.39 21.39
CA GLY A 258 -2.35 -8.77 21.36
C GLY A 258 -3.02 -9.11 20.03
N ILE A 259 -2.83 -10.33 19.53
CA ILE A 259 -3.51 -10.81 18.30
C ILE A 259 -5.04 -10.72 18.46
N ASP A 260 -5.55 -10.99 19.65
CA ASP A 260 -6.99 -11.01 19.95
C ASP A 260 -7.61 -9.60 19.99
N GLU A 261 -6.80 -8.55 20.16
CA GLU A 261 -7.26 -7.16 20.20
C GLU A 261 -7.47 -6.60 18.78
N ARG A 262 -6.78 -7.15 17.78
CA ARG A 262 -6.76 -6.65 16.40
C ARG A 262 -8.13 -6.59 15.74
N PRO A 263 -9.00 -7.63 15.82
CA PRO A 263 -10.29 -7.60 15.15
C PRO A 263 -11.18 -6.43 15.59
N ALA A 264 -11.20 -6.14 16.90
CA ALA A 264 -11.99 -5.04 17.45
C ALA A 264 -11.47 -3.68 16.97
N LEU A 265 -10.15 -3.48 16.97
CA LEU A 265 -9.50 -2.26 16.49
C LEU A 265 -9.77 -2.05 14.99
N LEU A 266 -9.60 -3.09 14.17
CA LEU A 266 -9.84 -3.02 12.72
C LEU A 266 -11.31 -2.75 12.40
N SER A 267 -12.24 -3.43 13.07
CA SER A 267 -13.67 -3.25 12.86
C SER A 267 -14.11 -1.80 13.11
N ALA A 268 -13.58 -1.17 14.17
CA ALA A 268 -13.92 0.22 14.48
C ALA A 268 -13.44 1.18 13.38
N ILE A 269 -12.21 1.00 12.88
CA ILE A 269 -11.64 1.85 11.84
C ILE A 269 -12.39 1.70 10.51
N ILE A 270 -12.67 0.44 10.11
CA ILE A 270 -13.39 0.13 8.86
C ILE A 270 -14.77 0.79 8.85
N SER A 271 -15.48 0.79 9.98
CA SER A 271 -16.80 1.41 10.08
C SER A 271 -16.78 2.92 9.81
N ILE A 272 -15.77 3.62 10.34
CA ILE A 272 -15.60 5.08 10.18
C ILE A 272 -15.17 5.41 8.76
N ALA A 273 -14.16 4.70 8.24
CA ALA A 273 -13.70 4.88 6.87
C ALA A 273 -14.85 4.67 5.85
N ALA A 274 -15.76 3.73 6.15
CA ALA A 274 -16.93 3.47 5.30
C ALA A 274 -17.97 4.58 5.34
N GLY A 275 -18.27 5.12 6.53
CA GLY A 275 -19.16 6.26 6.65
C GLY A 275 -18.61 7.49 5.93
N ALA A 276 -17.31 7.73 6.04
CA ALA A 276 -16.65 8.85 5.37
C ALA A 276 -16.67 8.74 3.84
N ALA A 277 -16.57 7.52 3.31
CA ALA A 277 -16.65 7.26 1.88
C ALA A 277 -18.06 7.52 1.31
N ALA A 278 -19.10 7.07 2.02
CA ALA A 278 -20.49 7.23 1.60
C ALA A 278 -20.96 8.70 1.60
N GLY A 279 -20.40 9.54 2.47
CA GLY A 279 -20.74 10.96 2.58
C GLY A 279 -20.19 11.85 1.45
N ARG A 280 -19.30 11.34 0.58
CA ARG A 280 -18.65 12.10 -0.49
C ARG A 280 -19.29 11.87 -1.87
N ASP A 281 -20.37 11.09 -1.98
CA ASP A 281 -21.10 10.84 -3.23
C ASP A 281 -21.91 12.07 -3.67
N GLY A 282 -21.20 13.03 -4.26
CA GLY A 282 -21.71 14.20 -4.95
C GLY A 282 -20.89 14.45 -6.21
N GLY A 283 -20.79 13.45 -7.09
CA GLY A 283 -20.14 13.55 -8.40
C GLY A 283 -18.78 12.84 -8.48
N ASP A 284 -18.79 11.65 -9.06
CA ASP A 284 -17.72 11.08 -9.88
C ASP A 284 -16.29 10.98 -9.31
N VAL A 285 -16.11 10.65 -8.03
CA VAL A 285 -14.90 9.93 -7.57
C VAL A 285 -15.28 9.04 -6.38
N ALA A 286 -15.42 7.73 -6.62
CA ALA A 286 -15.55 6.75 -5.55
C ALA A 286 -14.38 6.94 -4.57
N SER A 287 -14.67 7.41 -3.36
CA SER A 287 -13.66 7.51 -2.31
C SER A 287 -13.51 6.12 -1.70
N GLN A 288 -12.37 5.51 -1.96
CA GLN A 288 -12.21 4.07 -1.84
C GLN A 288 -11.56 3.79 -0.50
N ILE A 289 -12.33 3.14 0.39
CA ILE A 289 -11.72 2.54 1.56
C ILE A 289 -10.82 1.46 1.04
N GLU A 290 -9.57 1.59 1.38
CA GLU A 290 -8.65 0.50 1.27
C GLU A 290 -7.99 0.37 2.63
N VAL A 291 -7.90 -0.86 3.11
CA VAL A 291 -7.29 -1.14 4.40
C VAL A 291 -6.09 -2.04 4.15
N ALA A 292 -4.93 -1.40 4.04
CA ALA A 292 -3.68 -2.10 4.20
C ALA A 292 -3.50 -2.45 5.69
N ALA A 293 -3.70 -3.71 6.06
CA ALA A 293 -3.43 -4.21 7.40
C ALA A 293 -2.20 -5.14 7.38
N GLU A 294 -1.15 -4.73 8.08
CA GLU A 294 0.11 -5.47 8.12
C GLU A 294 -0.02 -6.70 9.02
N ARG A 295 0.15 -7.90 8.43
CA ARG A 295 0.06 -9.17 9.15
C ARG A 295 1.46 -9.77 9.33
N ARG A 296 1.87 -9.95 10.58
CA ARG A 296 3.02 -10.81 10.89
C ARG A 296 2.67 -12.26 10.51
N SER A 297 3.47 -12.89 9.66
CA SER A 297 3.31 -14.30 9.29
C SER A 297 3.55 -15.18 10.52
N GLY A 298 2.46 -15.52 11.20
CA GLY A 298 2.43 -16.49 12.31
C GLY A 298 1.24 -17.44 12.25
N ALA A 299 0.18 -17.14 11.49
CA ALA A 299 -0.95 -18.03 11.31
C ALA A 299 -1.70 -17.73 10.01
N ALA A 300 -1.82 -18.75 9.15
CA ALA A 300 -2.70 -18.86 8.00
C ALA A 300 -2.55 -17.79 6.90
N ALA A 301 -1.37 -17.75 6.26
CA ALA A 301 -1.33 -17.70 4.80
C ALA A 301 -1.03 -19.14 4.36
N ILE A 302 -1.89 -19.75 3.55
CA ILE A 302 -1.59 -21.04 2.94
C ILE A 302 -0.53 -20.77 1.86
N ALA A 303 0.73 -20.74 2.28
CA ALA A 303 1.90 -20.85 1.42
C ALA A 303 3.01 -21.56 2.23
N PRO A 304 3.58 -22.66 1.72
CA PRO A 304 4.44 -23.53 2.50
C PRO A 304 5.88 -22.99 2.44
N ASN A 305 6.25 -22.11 3.35
CA ASN A 305 7.65 -22.05 3.79
C ASN A 305 7.78 -21.31 5.12
N ARG A 306 8.34 -22.00 6.11
CA ARG A 306 8.71 -21.45 7.41
C ARG A 306 9.89 -20.48 7.19
N GLY A 307 9.57 -19.20 7.08
CA GLY A 307 10.55 -18.11 7.03
C GLY A 307 10.58 -17.42 5.66
N GLY A 308 9.80 -16.37 5.48
CA GLY A 308 9.90 -15.51 4.30
C GLY A 308 8.61 -14.77 3.97
N VAL A 309 8.77 -13.48 3.68
CA VAL A 309 7.75 -12.51 3.22
C VAL A 309 6.73 -12.11 4.30
N ALA A 310 7.00 -10.98 4.97
CA ALA A 310 5.94 -10.19 5.56
C ALA A 310 5.09 -9.66 4.41
N ALA A 311 3.78 -9.84 4.49
CA ALA A 311 2.89 -9.41 3.44
C ALA A 311 1.73 -8.64 4.06
N THR A 312 1.46 -7.48 3.47
CA THR A 312 0.38 -6.60 3.91
C THR A 312 -0.82 -6.87 3.01
N LEU A 313 -2.00 -7.04 3.62
CA LEU A 313 -3.21 -7.30 2.84
C LEU A 313 -3.79 -5.96 2.41
N PHE A 314 -3.96 -5.77 1.11
CA PHE A 314 -4.59 -4.62 0.48
C PHE A 314 -6.07 -4.95 0.27
N LEU A 315 -6.97 -4.38 1.09
CA LEU A 315 -8.39 -4.74 1.19
C LEU A 315 -9.31 -3.88 0.33
#